data_AF-A0AAC9IQU3-F1
#
_entry.id   AF-A0AAC9IQU3-F1
#
_cell.length_a   1.000
_cell.length_b   1.000
_cell.length_c   1.000
_cell.angle_alpha   90.00
_cell.angle_beta   90.00
_cell.angle_gamma   90.00
#
_symmetry.space_group_name_H-M   'P 1'
#
loop_
_entity.id
_entity.type
_entity.pdbx_description
1 polymer ?
#
loop_
_entity_poly.entity_id
_entity_poly.type
_entity_poly.pdbx_seq_one_letter_code
_entity_poly.pdbx_strand_id
1 'polypeptide(L)'
;MNKYLYKQFFQNKVYVFSLILLFFLGILSIHTGVTFLEKNNQLMQDATEYQEQSIQKNTAHETHIGSTLYYIKFHLFNEPSKLTALNIGMRDFTPSVKGITIRNLEEQKYNTDFYNPTSALAGNFDFSFVLIFLFPLIIIAINFNILSQEKESGTLKLLSLQSGNIKRIIDTKLIIRFLSISSLYFLLLLIAKFWIQIPFDKAFNLLILLGFLYIIFWFALCRFIVANNKSTSYNALALILIWIAMNFIVPMVSFVLIQKMYPIKEALQTVIEQRDGYHNKWDEPQKNTIDKFHNIYPQFKTNDTIFNNDFNWKWYYAMQHLADVESMKSSIAYQSKIKARNNAAKLIGYFIPSIHALTLSSELALSDQNNILAYENKLKDFHRQKRLHFYPLIFSNQNSTVENWNNHKLEKFKAQSNVSIIQLVLPLLLIITILLIISHKKLKKLC
;
A
#
# COMPACT_ATOMS: atom_id res chain seq x y z
N MET A 1 -15.12 3.29 44.57
CA MET A 1 -15.11 2.17 43.60
C MET A 1 -14.15 2.40 42.43
N ASN A 2 -14.25 3.50 41.67
CA ASN A 2 -13.39 3.73 40.48
C ASN A 2 -11.88 3.74 40.78
N LYS A 3 -11.44 4.40 41.87
CA LYS A 3 -10.03 4.41 42.31
C LYS A 3 -9.47 3.01 42.60
N TYR A 4 -10.31 2.12 43.14
CA TYR A 4 -9.94 0.73 43.42
C TYR A 4 -9.79 -0.08 42.13
N LEU A 5 -10.74 0.04 41.19
CA LEU A 5 -10.66 -0.63 39.89
C LEU A 5 -9.44 -0.18 39.07
N TYR A 6 -9.07 1.11 39.18
CA TYR A 6 -7.84 1.62 38.56
C TYR A 6 -6.60 1.00 39.18
N LYS A 7 -6.51 0.95 40.52
CA LYS A 7 -5.39 0.30 41.23
C LYS A 7 -5.28 -1.18 40.90
N GLN A 8 -6.42 -1.89 40.85
CA GLN A 8 -6.49 -3.30 40.48
C GLN A 8 -5.95 -3.58 39.08
N PHE A 9 -6.21 -2.68 38.11
CA PHE A 9 -5.70 -2.82 36.75
C PHE A 9 -4.17 -2.80 36.71
N PHE A 10 -3.54 -1.80 37.33
CA PHE A 10 -2.08 -1.66 37.34
C PHE A 10 -1.35 -2.65 38.25
N GLN A 11 -2.05 -3.29 39.19
CA GLN A 11 -1.50 -4.39 39.99
C GLN A 11 -1.49 -5.72 39.26
N ASN A 12 -2.28 -5.86 38.19
CA ASN A 12 -2.31 -7.08 37.40
C ASN A 12 -1.07 -7.13 36.48
N LYS A 13 -0.10 -7.99 36.84
CA LYS A 13 1.15 -8.16 36.10
C LYS A 13 0.94 -8.51 34.63
N VAL A 14 -0.11 -9.26 34.30
CA VAL A 14 -0.42 -9.64 32.91
C VAL A 14 -0.77 -8.41 32.09
N TYR A 15 -1.60 -7.51 32.62
CA TYR A 15 -2.02 -6.30 31.90
C TYR A 15 -0.85 -5.33 31.67
N VAL A 16 -0.04 -5.13 32.71
CA VAL A 16 1.15 -4.28 32.60
C VAL A 16 2.15 -4.88 31.61
N PHE A 17 2.42 -6.19 31.68
CA PHE A 17 3.28 -6.87 30.74
C PHE A 17 2.77 -6.76 29.29
N SER A 18 1.46 -6.94 29.07
CA SER A 18 0.85 -6.77 27.75
C SER A 18 1.03 -5.37 27.18
N LEU A 19 0.89 -4.32 28.00
CA LEU A 19 1.11 -2.93 27.58
C LEU A 19 2.57 -2.66 27.24
N ILE A 20 3.50 -3.16 28.06
CA ILE A 20 4.94 -3.02 27.84
C ILE A 20 5.35 -3.74 26.55
N LEU A 21 4.90 -4.99 26.37
CA LEU A 21 5.15 -5.76 25.15
C LEU A 21 4.63 -5.03 23.91
N LEU A 22 3.39 -4.55 23.95
CA LEU A 22 2.78 -3.81 22.84
C LEU A 22 3.51 -2.49 22.55
N PHE A 23 4.02 -1.81 23.57
CA PHE A 23 4.86 -0.61 23.41
C PHE A 23 6.17 -0.92 22.69
N PHE A 24 6.91 -1.95 23.12
CA PHE A 24 8.16 -2.35 22.47
C PHE A 24 7.96 -2.81 21.03
N LEU A 25 6.93 -3.64 20.78
CA LEU A 25 6.57 -4.07 19.42
C LEU A 25 6.16 -2.87 18.56
N GLY A 26 5.43 -1.91 19.14
CA GLY A 26 5.09 -0.65 18.49
C GLY A 26 6.32 0.16 18.08
N ILE A 27 7.29 0.36 18.98
CA ILE A 27 8.54 1.06 18.68
C ILE A 27 9.33 0.34 17.58
N LEU A 28 9.46 -0.99 17.68
CA LEU A 28 10.19 -1.78 16.69
C LEU A 28 9.55 -1.64 15.30
N SER A 29 8.22 -1.66 15.23
CA SER A 29 7.49 -1.48 13.96
C SER A 29 7.66 -0.08 13.35
N ILE A 30 7.72 0.96 14.20
CA ILE A 30 8.00 2.33 13.74
C ILE A 30 9.44 2.40 13.22
N HIS A 31 10.39 1.78 13.91
CA HIS A 31 11.79 1.73 13.49
C HIS A 31 11.94 1.06 12.11
N THR A 32 11.28 -0.07 11.87
CA THR A 32 11.23 -0.71 10.54
C THR A 32 10.74 0.26 9.46
N GLY A 33 9.71 1.05 9.76
CA GLY A 33 9.22 2.11 8.89
C GLY A 33 10.23 3.23 8.62
N VAL A 34 10.99 3.67 9.63
CA VAL A 34 12.06 4.66 9.47
C VAL A 34 13.14 4.12 8.52
N THR A 35 13.62 2.90 8.77
CA THR A 35 14.64 2.25 7.92
C THR A 35 14.16 2.10 6.49
N PHE A 36 12.87 1.80 6.28
CA PHE A 36 12.28 1.78 4.95
C PHE A 36 12.38 3.13 4.24
N LEU A 37 12.05 4.24 4.92
CA LEU A 37 12.17 5.59 4.34
C LEU A 37 13.62 5.97 4.04
N GLU A 38 14.55 5.65 4.94
CA GLU A 38 15.99 5.88 4.75
C GLU A 38 16.51 5.14 3.53
N LYS A 39 16.20 3.84 3.39
CA LYS A 39 16.55 3.03 2.22
C LYS A 39 16.01 3.64 0.93
N ASN A 40 14.77 4.13 0.93
CA ASN A 40 14.18 4.77 -0.25
C ASN A 40 14.87 6.09 -0.63
N ASN A 41 15.30 6.88 0.36
CA ASN A 41 16.06 8.10 0.10
C ASN A 41 17.44 7.78 -0.47
N GLN A 42 18.11 6.75 0.04
CA GLN A 42 19.40 6.27 -0.50
C GLN A 42 19.23 5.82 -1.96
N LEU A 43 18.23 4.99 -2.25
CA LEU A 43 17.93 4.56 -3.62
C LEU A 43 17.70 5.73 -4.59
N MET A 44 17.06 6.81 -4.13
CA MET A 44 16.89 8.02 -4.94
C MET A 44 18.22 8.74 -5.20
N GLN A 45 19.11 8.81 -4.20
CA GLN A 45 20.44 9.41 -4.36
C GLN A 45 21.29 8.57 -5.32
N ASP A 46 21.37 7.27 -5.10
CA ASP A 46 22.11 6.33 -5.94
C ASP A 46 21.62 6.38 -7.40
N ALA A 47 20.30 6.45 -7.61
CA ALA A 47 19.72 6.57 -8.95
C ALA A 47 20.00 7.93 -9.61
N THR A 48 20.10 9.00 -8.81
CA THR A 48 20.47 10.33 -9.32
C THR A 48 21.92 10.32 -9.80
N GLU A 49 22.83 9.82 -8.97
CA GLU A 49 24.25 9.71 -9.31
C GLU A 49 24.47 8.78 -10.51
N TYR A 50 23.82 7.61 -10.52
CA TYR A 50 23.90 6.67 -11.65
C TYR A 50 23.42 7.31 -12.96
N GLN A 51 22.33 8.10 -12.92
CA GLN A 51 21.85 8.82 -14.10
C GLN A 51 22.88 9.83 -14.60
N GLU A 52 23.44 10.64 -13.71
CA GLU A 52 24.44 11.66 -14.06
C GLU A 52 25.70 11.03 -14.67
N GLN A 53 26.23 9.98 -14.04
CA GLN A 53 27.37 9.22 -14.54
C GLN A 53 27.07 8.54 -15.89
N SER A 54 25.88 7.95 -16.04
CA SER A 54 25.44 7.30 -17.28
C SER A 54 25.36 8.30 -18.43
N ILE A 55 24.77 9.48 -18.18
CA ILE A 55 24.70 10.56 -19.16
C ILE A 55 26.12 10.98 -19.57
N GLN A 56 26.97 11.34 -18.60
CA GLN A 56 28.33 11.84 -18.87
C GLN A 56 29.16 10.81 -19.66
N LYS A 57 29.11 9.53 -19.26
CA LYS A 57 29.83 8.45 -19.94
C LYS A 57 29.35 8.31 -21.38
N ASN A 58 28.05 8.20 -21.61
CA ASN A 58 27.53 7.90 -22.94
C ASN A 58 27.64 9.10 -23.90
N THR A 59 27.50 10.33 -23.42
CA THR A 59 27.69 11.53 -24.26
C THR A 59 29.15 11.76 -24.65
N ALA A 60 30.12 11.22 -23.90
CA ALA A 60 31.53 11.30 -24.25
C ALA A 60 31.97 10.28 -25.31
N HIS A 61 31.26 9.16 -25.41
CA HIS A 61 31.62 8.06 -26.33
C HIS A 61 30.76 8.05 -27.60
N GLU A 62 29.49 8.43 -27.51
CA GLU A 62 28.53 8.36 -28.61
C GLU A 62 28.32 9.74 -29.27
N THR A 63 28.52 9.82 -30.59
CA THR A 63 28.39 11.06 -31.35
C THR A 63 26.96 11.29 -31.88
N HIS A 64 26.28 10.22 -32.30
CA HIS A 64 24.92 10.31 -32.86
C HIS A 64 23.85 10.23 -31.76
N ILE A 65 22.86 11.12 -31.79
CA ILE A 65 21.83 11.20 -30.73
C ILE A 65 21.09 9.87 -30.52
N GLY A 66 20.87 9.12 -31.61
CA GLY A 66 20.18 7.84 -31.57
C GLY A 66 20.94 6.76 -30.79
N SER A 67 22.26 6.67 -30.92
CA SER A 67 23.08 5.69 -30.20
C SER A 67 23.30 6.10 -28.75
N THR A 68 23.49 7.39 -28.48
CA THR A 68 23.55 7.92 -27.10
C THR A 68 22.29 7.56 -26.30
N LEU A 69 21.10 7.76 -26.89
CA LEU A 69 19.81 7.51 -26.24
C LEU A 69 19.47 6.02 -26.06
N TYR A 70 20.20 5.12 -26.73
CA TYR A 70 20.06 3.69 -26.51
C TYR A 70 20.60 3.29 -25.12
N TYR A 71 21.63 3.99 -24.63
CA TYR A 71 22.30 3.67 -23.37
C TYR A 71 21.85 4.55 -22.18
N ILE A 72 21.40 5.78 -22.42
CA ILE A 72 20.99 6.69 -21.35
C ILE A 72 19.65 6.26 -20.74
N LYS A 73 19.65 6.10 -19.41
CA LYS A 73 18.43 5.86 -18.61
C LYS A 73 17.99 7.14 -17.89
N PHE A 74 16.73 7.50 -18.07
CA PHE A 74 16.03 8.54 -17.32
C PHE A 74 15.25 7.90 -16.18
N HIS A 75 15.46 8.38 -14.96
CA HIS A 75 14.86 7.83 -13.76
C HIS A 75 13.65 8.67 -13.33
N LEU A 76 12.58 7.95 -12.99
CA LEU A 76 11.44 8.47 -12.27
C LEU A 76 11.44 7.84 -10.88
N PHE A 77 11.26 8.66 -9.84
CA PHE A 77 11.18 8.22 -8.46
C PHE A 77 9.76 8.42 -7.92
N ASN A 78 9.11 7.35 -7.48
CA ASN A 78 7.91 7.38 -6.66
C ASN A 78 8.31 7.77 -5.23
N GLU A 79 8.09 9.02 -4.85
CA GLU A 79 8.48 9.51 -3.54
C GLU A 79 7.50 9.01 -2.46
N PRO A 80 7.97 8.27 -1.44
CA PRO A 80 7.10 7.79 -0.37
C PRO A 80 6.58 8.95 0.48
N SER A 81 5.36 8.82 0.98
CA SER A 81 4.87 9.70 2.03
C SER A 81 5.60 9.40 3.35
N LYS A 82 5.69 10.38 4.24
CA LYS A 82 6.13 10.14 5.62
C LYS A 82 5.23 9.12 6.34
N LEU A 83 3.94 9.05 5.98
CA LEU A 83 3.00 8.05 6.50
C LEU A 83 3.29 6.61 6.05
N THR A 84 4.07 6.43 4.97
CA THR A 84 4.49 5.09 4.51
C THR A 84 5.32 4.37 5.58
N ALA A 85 6.01 5.07 6.48
CA ALA A 85 6.67 4.43 7.62
C ALA A 85 5.69 3.75 8.59
N LEU A 86 4.43 4.20 8.66
CA LEU A 86 3.40 3.56 9.49
C LEU A 86 2.66 2.44 8.75
N ASN A 87 2.71 2.43 7.42
CA ASN A 87 2.11 1.41 6.57
C ASN A 87 2.92 1.30 5.27
N ILE A 88 3.83 0.33 5.22
CA ILE A 88 4.71 0.10 4.07
C ILE A 88 3.91 -0.47 2.90
N GLY A 89 2.90 -1.30 3.21
CA GLY A 89 1.93 -1.83 2.26
C GLY A 89 2.60 -2.52 1.06
N MET A 90 2.13 -2.17 -0.15
CA MET A 90 2.63 -2.76 -1.40
C MET A 90 3.97 -2.18 -1.85
N ARG A 91 4.45 -1.08 -1.23
CA ARG A 91 5.69 -0.41 -1.66
C ARG A 91 6.95 -1.22 -1.39
N ASP A 92 6.85 -2.25 -0.57
CA ASP A 92 7.95 -3.20 -0.36
C ASP A 92 8.18 -4.11 -1.58
N PHE A 93 7.12 -4.37 -2.35
CA PHE A 93 7.17 -5.25 -3.53
C PHE A 93 7.29 -4.47 -4.84
N THR A 94 7.10 -3.15 -4.81
CA THR A 94 7.19 -2.30 -6.00
C THR A 94 8.37 -1.36 -5.92
N PRO A 95 9.31 -1.40 -6.88
CA PRO A 95 10.45 -0.50 -6.88
C PRO A 95 10.02 0.97 -6.89
N SER A 96 10.60 1.75 -5.97
CA SER A 96 10.35 3.19 -5.89
C SER A 96 11.04 3.97 -7.00
N VAL A 97 12.10 3.43 -7.61
CA VAL A 97 12.77 4.06 -8.76
C VAL A 97 12.57 3.19 -9.99
N LYS A 98 12.24 3.81 -11.13
CA LYS A 98 12.27 3.15 -12.44
C LYS A 98 13.13 3.95 -13.40
N GLY A 99 14.22 3.34 -13.87
CA GLY A 99 15.08 3.87 -14.92
C GLY A 99 14.62 3.37 -16.28
N ILE A 100 14.30 4.29 -17.19
CA ILE A 100 13.80 3.96 -18.53
C ILE A 100 14.64 4.65 -19.62
N THR A 101 14.83 3.96 -20.73
CA THR A 101 15.31 4.56 -21.99
C THR A 101 14.10 5.04 -22.81
N ILE A 102 14.36 5.66 -23.96
CA ILE A 102 13.29 6.03 -24.91
C ILE A 102 12.81 4.86 -25.79
N ARG A 103 13.30 3.63 -25.57
CA ARG A 103 12.80 2.39 -26.20
C ARG A 103 11.38 2.04 -25.74
N ASN A 104 10.80 0.95 -26.23
CA ASN A 104 9.52 0.40 -25.79
C ASN A 104 9.37 0.36 -24.25
N LEU A 105 8.31 0.99 -23.72
CA LEU A 105 8.14 1.10 -22.28
C LEU A 105 7.73 -0.23 -21.64
N GLU A 106 6.85 -0.99 -22.28
CA GLU A 106 6.22 -2.18 -21.67
C GLU A 106 7.26 -3.24 -21.22
N GLU A 107 8.41 -3.33 -21.90
CA GLU A 107 9.49 -4.31 -21.63
C GLU A 107 10.26 -3.86 -20.38
N GLN A 108 10.41 -2.55 -20.26
CA GLN A 108 11.21 -1.92 -19.22
C GLN A 108 10.44 -1.81 -17.90
N LYS A 109 9.10 -1.88 -17.91
CA LYS A 109 8.29 -1.74 -16.68
C LYS A 109 8.54 -2.81 -15.63
N TYR A 110 8.93 -4.01 -16.09
CA TYR A 110 9.11 -5.22 -15.28
C TYR A 110 10.57 -5.70 -15.23
N ASN A 111 11.47 -5.02 -15.96
CA ASN A 111 12.92 -5.22 -15.84
C ASN A 111 13.42 -4.54 -14.56
N THR A 112 13.18 -5.19 -13.43
CA THR A 112 13.63 -4.73 -12.10
C THR A 112 14.68 -5.69 -11.58
N ASP A 113 15.71 -5.16 -10.93
CA ASP A 113 16.77 -5.94 -10.30
C ASP A 113 16.18 -7.02 -9.37
N PHE A 114 16.88 -8.16 -9.28
CA PHE A 114 16.47 -9.35 -8.53
C PHE A 114 15.94 -8.99 -7.14
N TYR A 115 14.62 -8.96 -7.00
CA TYR A 115 13.94 -8.88 -5.71
C TYR A 115 14.17 -10.18 -4.94
N ASN A 116 14.49 -10.12 -3.64
CA ASN A 116 14.65 -11.32 -2.82
C ASN A 116 13.27 -11.96 -2.56
N PRO A 117 12.91 -13.08 -3.20
CA PRO A 117 11.56 -13.66 -3.10
C PRO A 117 11.21 -14.11 -1.68
N THR A 118 12.23 -14.40 -0.85
CA THR A 118 12.05 -14.85 0.53
C THR A 118 11.56 -13.73 1.45
N SER A 119 11.95 -12.47 1.18
CA SER A 119 11.45 -11.30 1.90
C SER A 119 9.98 -11.02 1.59
N ALA A 120 9.49 -11.39 0.40
CA ALA A 120 8.07 -11.19 0.02
C ALA A 120 7.07 -12.06 0.79
N LEU A 121 7.51 -13.22 1.26
CA LEU A 121 6.61 -14.17 1.91
C LEU A 121 6.34 -13.84 3.39
N ALA A 122 7.19 -13.04 4.04
CA ALA A 122 7.10 -12.76 5.48
C ALA A 122 6.13 -11.61 5.84
N GLY A 123 5.81 -10.73 4.88
CA GLY A 123 5.09 -9.48 5.15
C GLY A 123 5.92 -8.49 5.99
N ASN A 124 5.54 -7.21 5.97
CA ASN A 124 6.26 -6.17 6.70
C ASN A 124 5.76 -6.05 8.15
N PHE A 125 6.69 -6.02 9.10
CA PHE A 125 6.39 -5.69 10.49
C PHE A 125 6.32 -4.17 10.68
N ASP A 126 5.29 -3.54 10.12
CA ASP A 126 5.04 -2.10 10.24
C ASP A 126 4.00 -1.77 11.32
N PHE A 127 3.78 -0.49 11.60
CA PHE A 127 2.84 -0.07 12.65
C PHE A 127 1.40 -0.51 12.36
N SER A 128 1.01 -0.57 11.08
CA SER A 128 -0.31 -1.06 10.68
C SER A 128 -0.47 -2.55 10.99
N PHE A 129 0.58 -3.36 10.82
CA PHE A 129 0.60 -4.75 11.28
C PHE A 129 0.36 -4.83 12.80
N VAL A 130 1.07 -4.02 13.59
CA VAL A 130 0.87 -3.98 15.06
C VAL A 130 -0.57 -3.59 15.40
N LEU A 131 -1.10 -2.55 14.76
CA LEU A 131 -2.46 -2.05 14.98
C LEU A 131 -3.54 -3.06 14.57
N ILE A 132 -3.38 -3.74 13.43
CA ILE A 132 -4.42 -4.61 12.86
C ILE A 132 -4.41 -6.00 13.48
N PHE A 133 -3.24 -6.54 13.82
CA PHE A 133 -3.10 -7.90 14.34
C PHE A 133 -2.83 -7.96 15.83
N LEU A 134 -1.91 -7.15 16.36
CA LEU A 134 -1.46 -7.26 17.76
C LEU A 134 -2.34 -6.51 18.77
N PHE A 135 -2.75 -5.28 18.47
CA PHE A 135 -3.68 -4.53 19.33
C PHE A 135 -4.94 -5.35 19.62
N PRO A 136 -5.62 -5.97 18.63
CA PRO A 136 -6.77 -6.80 18.87
C PRO A 136 -6.51 -7.98 19.80
N LEU A 137 -5.38 -8.68 19.63
CA LEU A 137 -5.02 -9.81 20.48
C LEU A 137 -4.84 -9.38 21.94
N ILE A 138 -4.17 -8.25 22.17
CA ILE A 138 -4.01 -7.70 23.52
C ILE A 138 -5.36 -7.26 24.09
N ILE A 139 -6.20 -6.60 23.29
CA ILE A 139 -7.55 -6.21 23.71
C ILE A 139 -8.38 -7.44 24.08
N ILE A 140 -8.33 -8.53 23.30
CA ILE A 140 -9.01 -9.78 23.61
C ILE A 140 -8.47 -10.37 24.91
N ALA A 141 -7.15 -10.52 25.04
CA ALA A 141 -6.48 -11.14 26.17
C ALA A 141 -6.80 -10.45 27.51
N ILE A 142 -6.93 -9.12 27.53
CA ILE A 142 -7.27 -8.42 28.77
C ILE A 142 -8.78 -8.40 29.06
N ASN A 143 -9.65 -8.67 28.08
CA ASN A 143 -11.11 -8.48 28.20
C ASN A 143 -11.96 -9.75 28.17
N PHE A 144 -11.48 -10.88 27.63
CA PHE A 144 -12.31 -12.07 27.38
C PHE A 144 -13.03 -12.62 28.62
N ASN A 145 -12.44 -12.43 29.80
CA ASN A 145 -12.96 -12.96 31.06
C ASN A 145 -13.61 -11.91 31.98
N ILE A 146 -13.83 -10.67 31.53
CA ILE A 146 -14.18 -9.54 32.42
C ILE A 146 -15.44 -9.76 33.28
N LEU A 147 -16.41 -10.51 32.76
CA LEU A 147 -17.63 -10.92 33.48
C LEU A 147 -17.57 -12.36 33.98
N SER A 148 -17.08 -13.28 33.13
CA SER A 148 -17.06 -14.71 33.44
C SER A 148 -16.14 -15.03 34.60
N GLN A 149 -15.04 -14.28 34.78
CA GLN A 149 -14.16 -14.42 35.93
C GLN A 149 -14.91 -14.19 37.24
N GLU A 150 -15.69 -13.12 37.35
CA GLU A 150 -16.48 -12.82 38.56
C GLU A 150 -17.57 -13.86 38.82
N LYS A 151 -18.13 -14.43 37.75
CA LYS A 151 -19.13 -15.49 37.84
C LYS A 151 -18.51 -16.79 38.35
N GLU A 152 -17.38 -17.19 37.78
CA GLU A 152 -16.66 -18.43 38.07
C GLU A 152 -16.00 -18.38 39.46
N SER A 153 -15.57 -17.21 39.93
CA SER A 153 -15.09 -17.01 41.30
C SER A 153 -16.21 -16.82 42.34
N GLY A 154 -17.49 -16.87 41.94
CA GLY A 154 -18.64 -16.70 42.83
C GLY A 154 -18.83 -15.27 43.38
N THR A 155 -18.00 -14.31 42.97
CA THR A 155 -18.01 -12.92 43.44
C THR A 155 -19.08 -12.06 42.76
N LEU A 156 -19.66 -12.53 41.65
CA LEU A 156 -20.68 -11.81 40.89
C LEU A 156 -21.91 -11.41 41.74
N LYS A 157 -22.40 -12.32 42.59
CA LYS A 157 -23.55 -12.05 43.48
C LYS A 157 -23.22 -10.99 44.54
N LEU A 158 -22.00 -11.03 45.10
CA LEU A 158 -21.53 -10.02 46.05
C LEU A 158 -21.41 -8.65 45.37
N LEU A 159 -20.86 -8.61 44.16
CA LEU A 159 -20.75 -7.38 43.38
C LEU A 159 -22.12 -6.80 43.00
N SER A 160 -23.10 -7.64 42.65
CA SER A 160 -24.45 -7.16 42.32
C SER A 160 -25.15 -6.54 43.53
N LEU A 161 -24.99 -7.13 44.72
CA LEU A 161 -25.56 -6.61 45.97
C LEU A 161 -24.91 -5.29 46.40
N GLN A 162 -23.59 -5.15 46.26
CA GLN A 162 -22.85 -3.97 46.72
C GLN A 162 -22.94 -2.77 45.76
N SER A 163 -23.12 -3.00 44.47
CA SER A 163 -22.99 -1.94 43.46
C SER A 163 -24.29 -1.49 42.79
N GLY A 164 -25.38 -2.24 42.99
CA GLY A 164 -26.71 -1.98 42.42
C GLY A 164 -26.81 -2.10 40.90
N ASN A 165 -25.70 -2.12 40.15
CA ASN A 165 -25.69 -2.16 38.69
C ASN A 165 -24.41 -2.83 38.14
N ILE A 166 -24.49 -4.13 37.87
CA ILE A 166 -23.35 -4.91 37.35
C ILE A 166 -22.83 -4.39 36.02
N LYS A 167 -23.72 -3.88 35.15
CA LYS A 167 -23.35 -3.27 33.87
C LYS A 167 -22.40 -2.09 34.09
N ARG A 168 -22.68 -1.21 35.07
CA ARG A 168 -21.83 -0.05 35.39
C ARG A 168 -20.42 -0.49 35.81
N ILE A 169 -20.27 -1.59 36.54
CA ILE A 169 -18.95 -2.14 36.90
C ILE A 169 -18.22 -2.61 35.65
N ILE A 170 -18.87 -3.41 34.80
CA ILE A 170 -18.27 -3.94 33.57
C ILE A 170 -17.85 -2.79 32.65
N ASP A 171 -18.72 -1.79 32.48
CA ASP A 171 -18.43 -0.57 31.72
C ASP A 171 -17.21 0.17 32.28
N THR A 172 -17.14 0.35 33.60
CA THR A 172 -16.01 1.04 34.23
C THR A 172 -14.69 0.27 34.03
N LYS A 173 -14.69 -1.06 34.17
CA LYS A 173 -13.51 -1.89 33.91
C LYS A 173 -13.08 -1.82 32.44
N LEU A 174 -14.05 -1.88 31.50
CA LEU A 174 -13.77 -1.74 30.07
C LEU A 174 -13.20 -0.36 29.73
N ILE A 175 -13.76 0.72 30.28
CA ILE A 175 -13.30 2.08 30.05
C ILE A 175 -11.87 2.28 30.55
N ILE A 176 -11.52 1.77 31.73
CA ILE A 176 -10.13 1.85 32.24
C ILE A 176 -9.16 1.19 31.27
N ARG A 177 -9.47 -0.05 30.84
CA ARG A 177 -8.65 -0.81 29.88
C ARG A 177 -8.57 -0.11 28.52
N PHE A 178 -9.68 0.44 28.04
CA PHE A 178 -9.77 1.20 26.80
C PHE A 178 -8.90 2.44 26.84
N LEU A 179 -8.96 3.21 27.93
CA LEU A 179 -8.13 4.40 28.11
C LEU A 179 -6.64 4.02 28.14
N SER A 180 -6.24 2.94 28.82
CA SER A 180 -4.84 2.50 28.84
C SER A 180 -4.33 2.14 27.44
N ILE A 181 -5.09 1.37 26.67
CA ILE A 181 -4.72 0.98 25.30
C ILE A 181 -4.73 2.20 24.35
N SER A 182 -5.72 3.08 24.49
CA SER A 182 -5.82 4.30 23.66
C SER A 182 -4.67 5.27 23.97
N SER A 183 -4.33 5.49 25.24
CA SER A 183 -3.17 6.30 25.63
C SER A 183 -1.87 5.75 25.04
N LEU A 184 -1.69 4.42 25.05
CA LEU A 184 -0.55 3.79 24.41
C LEU A 184 -0.54 4.00 22.89
N TYR A 185 -1.69 3.86 22.22
CA TYR A 185 -1.84 4.13 20.80
C TYR A 185 -1.44 5.57 20.44
N PHE A 186 -1.97 6.56 21.16
CA PHE A 186 -1.61 7.97 20.95
C PHE A 186 -0.14 8.26 21.28
N LEU A 187 0.42 7.62 22.31
CA LEU A 187 1.84 7.74 22.64
C LEU A 187 2.73 7.24 21.51
N LEU A 188 2.43 6.06 20.94
CA LEU A 188 3.18 5.50 19.80
C LEU A 188 3.10 6.40 18.57
N LEU A 189 1.91 6.95 18.27
CA LEU A 189 1.75 7.91 17.17
C LEU A 189 2.49 9.22 17.41
N LEU A 190 2.54 9.69 18.65
CA LEU A 190 3.30 10.88 19.03
C LEU A 190 4.80 10.64 18.83
N ILE A 191 5.32 9.49 19.27
CA ILE A 191 6.70 9.07 19.03
C ILE A 191 6.98 9.02 17.53
N ALA A 192 6.13 8.34 16.77
CA ALA A 192 6.29 8.22 15.32
C ALA A 192 6.29 9.58 14.62
N LYS A 193 5.37 10.48 15.00
CA LYS A 193 5.29 11.83 14.46
C LYS A 193 6.60 12.59 14.63
N PHE A 194 7.18 12.59 15.83
CA PHE A 194 8.43 13.32 16.09
C PHE A 194 9.65 12.64 15.48
N TRP A 195 9.70 11.30 15.48
CA TRP A 195 10.83 10.56 14.92
C TRP A 195 10.87 10.62 13.38
N ILE A 196 9.73 10.44 12.71
CA ILE A 196 9.62 10.45 11.24
C ILE A 196 9.42 11.88 10.68
N GLN A 197 9.08 12.84 11.54
CA GLN A 197 8.69 14.21 11.19
C GLN A 197 7.44 14.24 10.30
N ILE A 198 6.40 13.52 10.72
CA ILE A 198 5.12 13.44 9.99
C ILE A 198 4.40 14.80 10.09
N PRO A 199 3.99 15.41 8.96
CA PRO A 199 3.24 16.67 8.97
C PRO A 199 1.84 16.48 9.57
N PHE A 200 1.31 17.52 10.21
CA PHE A 200 -0.09 17.56 10.65
C PHE A 200 -1.01 17.89 9.46
N ASP A 201 -1.22 16.91 8.59
CA ASP A 201 -2.12 17.00 7.46
C ASP A 201 -3.41 16.19 7.67
N LYS A 202 -4.32 16.29 6.69
CA LYS A 202 -5.58 15.54 6.70
C LYS A 202 -5.33 14.03 6.72
N ALA A 203 -4.30 13.53 6.04
CA ALA A 203 -4.05 12.10 5.92
C ALA A 203 -3.61 11.50 7.27
N PHE A 204 -2.73 12.18 8.00
CA PHE A 204 -2.30 11.76 9.32
C PHE A 204 -3.47 11.76 10.31
N ASN A 205 -4.27 12.82 10.34
CA ASN A 205 -5.43 12.91 11.23
C ASN A 205 -6.47 11.80 10.95
N LEU A 206 -6.71 11.47 9.67
CA LEU A 206 -7.59 10.36 9.29
C LEU A 206 -7.00 9.00 9.69
N LEU A 207 -5.68 8.81 9.61
CA LEU A 207 -5.02 7.58 10.05
C LEU A 207 -5.16 7.37 11.56
N ILE A 208 -4.99 8.45 12.35
CA ILE A 208 -5.22 8.45 13.80
C ILE A 208 -6.68 8.06 14.11
N LEU A 209 -7.63 8.68 13.41
CA LEU A 209 -9.06 8.42 13.60
C LEU A 209 -9.42 6.97 13.24
N LEU A 210 -8.89 6.44 12.13
CA LEU A 210 -9.13 5.07 11.70
C LEU A 210 -8.66 4.06 12.74
N GLY A 211 -7.42 4.20 13.23
CA GLY A 211 -6.89 3.29 14.25
C GLY A 211 -7.62 3.40 15.58
N PHE A 212 -8.01 4.61 15.98
CA PHE A 212 -8.82 4.81 17.18
C PHE A 212 -10.20 4.14 17.08
N LEU A 213 -10.90 4.30 15.95
CA LEU A 213 -12.18 3.64 15.69
C LEU A 213 -12.03 2.11 15.64
N TYR A 214 -10.93 1.61 15.07
CA TYR A 214 -10.63 0.17 15.05
C TYR A 214 -10.42 -0.39 16.46
N ILE A 215 -9.73 0.34 17.34
CA ILE A 215 -9.60 -0.03 18.77
C ILE A 215 -10.99 -0.05 19.44
N ILE A 216 -11.83 0.98 19.22
CA ILE A 216 -13.20 1.01 19.75
C ILE A 216 -14.01 -0.20 19.26
N PHE A 217 -13.89 -0.57 17.99
CA PHE A 217 -14.53 -1.76 17.43
C PHE A 217 -14.17 -3.02 18.20
N TRP A 218 -12.89 -3.26 18.49
CA TRP A 218 -12.48 -4.45 19.25
C TRP A 218 -12.98 -4.46 20.69
N PHE A 219 -13.02 -3.31 21.35
CA PHE A 219 -13.64 -3.19 22.68
C PHE A 219 -15.15 -3.43 22.64
N ALA A 220 -15.85 -2.90 21.63
CA ALA A 220 -17.28 -3.14 21.42
C ALA A 220 -17.57 -4.62 21.13
N LEU A 221 -16.71 -5.30 20.37
CA LEU A 221 -16.82 -6.72 20.09
C LEU A 221 -16.58 -7.57 21.35
N CYS A 222 -15.53 -7.27 22.13
CA CYS A 222 -15.27 -7.94 23.41
C CYS A 222 -16.48 -7.80 24.35
N ARG A 223 -17.00 -6.57 24.46
CA ARG A 223 -18.21 -6.30 25.24
C ARG A 223 -19.40 -7.11 24.75
N PHE A 224 -19.64 -7.18 23.44
CA PHE A 224 -20.73 -7.95 22.85
C PHE A 224 -20.64 -9.45 23.16
N ILE A 225 -19.45 -10.05 23.04
CA ILE A 225 -19.25 -11.48 23.33
C ILE A 225 -19.46 -11.75 24.81
N VAL A 226 -18.85 -10.94 25.68
CA VAL A 226 -18.96 -11.12 27.13
C VAL A 226 -20.40 -10.92 27.63
N ALA A 227 -21.16 -10.01 27.00
CA ALA A 227 -22.56 -9.78 27.35
C ALA A 227 -23.46 -11.03 27.16
N ASN A 228 -23.00 -12.07 26.46
CA ASN A 228 -23.69 -13.36 26.35
C ASN A 228 -23.62 -14.22 27.63
N ASN A 229 -22.85 -13.79 28.65
CA ASN A 229 -22.74 -14.47 29.95
C ASN A 229 -22.35 -15.96 29.86
N LYS A 230 -21.49 -16.29 28.90
CA LYS A 230 -20.91 -17.63 28.71
C LYS A 230 -19.63 -17.79 29.53
N SER A 231 -19.05 -19.00 29.54
CA SER A 231 -17.83 -19.30 30.29
C SER A 231 -16.62 -18.54 29.75
N THR A 232 -15.58 -18.42 30.58
CA THR A 232 -14.29 -17.82 30.23
C THR A 232 -13.70 -18.47 28.98
N SER A 233 -13.69 -19.81 28.91
CA SER A 233 -13.18 -20.57 27.76
C SER A 233 -13.96 -20.30 26.47
N TYR A 234 -15.29 -20.18 26.56
CA TYR A 234 -16.12 -19.86 25.38
C TYR A 234 -15.79 -18.46 24.83
N ASN A 235 -15.70 -17.45 25.71
CA ASN A 235 -15.42 -16.08 25.29
C ASN A 235 -14.05 -15.96 24.62
N ALA A 236 -13.02 -16.59 25.19
CA ALA A 236 -11.68 -16.63 24.60
C ALA A 236 -11.72 -17.26 23.20
N LEU A 237 -12.30 -18.45 23.08
CA LEU A 237 -12.35 -19.18 21.82
C LEU A 237 -13.16 -18.43 20.75
N ALA A 238 -14.31 -17.86 21.11
CA ALA A 238 -15.14 -17.09 20.19
C ALA A 238 -14.40 -15.84 19.66
N LEU A 239 -13.75 -15.07 20.55
CA LEU A 239 -13.01 -13.87 20.15
C LEU A 239 -11.79 -14.21 19.29
N ILE A 240 -11.05 -15.27 19.62
CA ILE A 240 -9.92 -15.73 18.82
C ILE A 240 -10.40 -16.23 17.45
N LEU A 241 -11.47 -17.01 17.37
CA LEU A 241 -12.02 -17.46 16.08
C LEU A 241 -12.49 -16.28 15.21
N ILE A 242 -13.15 -15.27 15.80
CA ILE A 242 -13.54 -14.06 15.05
C ILE A 242 -12.29 -13.31 14.57
N TRP A 243 -11.26 -13.20 15.39
CA TRP A 243 -9.99 -12.59 15.01
C TRP A 243 -9.30 -13.34 13.88
N ILE A 244 -9.21 -14.68 13.94
CA ILE A 244 -8.65 -15.51 12.87
C ILE A 244 -9.48 -15.35 11.59
N ALA A 245 -10.82 -15.41 11.72
CA ALA A 245 -11.71 -15.30 10.59
C ALA A 245 -11.57 -13.95 9.88
N MET A 246 -11.57 -12.85 10.62
CA MET A 246 -11.47 -11.50 10.06
C MET A 246 -10.09 -11.20 9.45
N ASN A 247 -9.01 -11.72 10.02
CA ASN A 247 -7.65 -11.36 9.59
C ASN A 247 -7.01 -12.33 8.59
N PHE A 248 -7.45 -13.59 8.55
CA PHE A 248 -6.86 -14.60 7.68
C PHE A 248 -7.88 -15.26 6.76
N ILE A 249 -8.96 -15.83 7.31
CA ILE A 249 -9.90 -16.64 6.52
C ILE A 249 -10.66 -15.77 5.50
N VAL A 250 -11.30 -14.70 5.96
CA VAL A 250 -12.09 -13.81 5.10
C VAL A 250 -11.22 -13.12 4.05
N PRO A 251 -10.04 -12.55 4.37
CA PRO A 251 -9.14 -12.01 3.36
C PRO A 251 -8.70 -13.05 2.32
N MET A 252 -8.33 -14.26 2.75
CA MET A 252 -7.90 -15.33 1.86
C MET A 252 -9.02 -15.78 0.91
N VAL A 253 -10.22 -16.03 1.43
CA VAL A 253 -11.39 -16.39 0.61
C VAL A 253 -11.74 -15.25 -0.34
N SER A 254 -11.72 -14.01 0.14
CA SER A 254 -11.98 -12.82 -0.69
C SER A 254 -10.97 -12.72 -1.84
N PHE A 255 -9.69 -12.93 -1.56
CA PHE A 255 -8.63 -12.94 -2.57
C PHE A 255 -8.88 -13.99 -3.65
N VAL A 256 -9.21 -15.22 -3.27
CA VAL A 256 -9.52 -16.31 -4.23
C VAL A 256 -10.75 -15.97 -5.07
N LEU A 257 -11.83 -15.47 -4.46
CA LEU A 257 -13.05 -15.08 -5.17
C LEU A 257 -12.79 -13.94 -6.15
N ILE A 258 -12.07 -12.89 -5.73
CA ILE A 258 -11.71 -11.75 -6.57
C ILE A 258 -10.87 -12.20 -7.77
N GLN A 259 -9.90 -13.11 -7.57
CA GLN A 259 -9.08 -13.63 -8.67
C GLN A 259 -9.91 -14.42 -9.68
N LYS A 260 -10.90 -15.19 -9.22
CA LYS A 260 -11.82 -15.94 -10.07
C LYS A 260 -12.75 -15.01 -10.85
N MET A 261 -13.26 -13.95 -10.22
CA MET A 261 -14.14 -12.97 -10.86
C MET A 261 -13.41 -12.11 -11.91
N TYR A 262 -12.15 -11.74 -11.63
CA TYR A 262 -11.34 -10.90 -12.50
C TYR A 262 -10.05 -11.64 -12.90
N PRO A 263 -10.11 -12.66 -13.77
CA PRO A 263 -8.93 -13.40 -14.20
C PRO A 263 -8.04 -12.50 -15.06
N ILE A 264 -6.74 -12.45 -14.77
CA ILE A 264 -5.76 -11.65 -15.53
C ILE A 264 -5.03 -12.58 -16.48
N LYS A 265 -5.55 -12.75 -17.70
CA LYS A 265 -4.91 -13.51 -18.78
C LYS A 265 -3.97 -12.61 -19.61
N GLU A 266 -4.22 -11.32 -19.53
CA GLU A 266 -3.58 -10.27 -20.31
C GLU A 266 -2.14 -10.01 -19.89
N ALA A 267 -1.71 -10.44 -18.70
CA ALA A 267 -0.32 -10.28 -18.27
C ALA A 267 0.66 -11.01 -19.21
N LEU A 268 0.38 -12.29 -19.50
CA LEU A 268 1.18 -13.09 -20.43
C LEU A 268 1.01 -12.60 -21.86
N GLN A 269 -0.21 -12.28 -22.26
CA GLN A 269 -0.51 -11.78 -23.60
C GLN A 269 0.22 -10.45 -23.90
N THR A 270 0.27 -9.52 -22.94
CA THR A 270 0.97 -8.24 -23.09
C THR A 270 2.46 -8.47 -23.32
N VAL A 271 3.08 -9.38 -22.55
CA VAL A 271 4.51 -9.71 -22.73
C VAL A 271 4.77 -10.34 -24.09
N ILE A 272 3.90 -11.26 -24.55
CA ILE A 272 4.03 -11.91 -25.86
C ILE A 272 3.84 -10.91 -27.01
N GLU A 273 2.72 -10.18 -27.02
CA GLU A 273 2.40 -9.18 -28.06
C GLU A 273 3.50 -8.13 -28.17
N GLN A 274 4.05 -7.72 -27.04
CA GLN A 274 5.12 -6.75 -27.03
C GLN A 274 6.43 -7.33 -27.57
N ARG A 275 6.83 -8.53 -27.12
CA ARG A 275 8.03 -9.22 -27.58
C ARG A 275 7.97 -9.42 -29.09
N ASP A 276 6.88 -10.02 -29.57
CA ASP A 276 6.66 -10.30 -30.98
C ASP A 276 6.56 -8.98 -31.78
N GLY A 277 5.98 -7.94 -31.19
CA GLY A 277 5.81 -6.61 -31.78
C GLY A 277 7.10 -5.83 -32.02
N TYR A 278 8.25 -6.19 -31.43
CA TYR A 278 9.53 -5.64 -31.88
C TYR A 278 10.47 -6.69 -32.47
N HIS A 279 10.39 -7.96 -32.03
CA HIS A 279 11.28 -9.00 -32.56
C HIS A 279 10.95 -9.36 -34.01
N ASN A 280 9.67 -9.53 -34.35
CA ASN A 280 9.27 -9.89 -35.71
C ASN A 280 9.55 -8.76 -36.71
N LYS A 281 9.66 -7.52 -36.23
CA LYS A 281 9.93 -6.35 -37.08
C LYS A 281 11.34 -6.33 -37.66
N TRP A 282 12.29 -7.08 -37.09
CA TRP A 282 13.61 -7.28 -37.70
C TRP A 282 13.53 -8.10 -39.00
N ASP A 283 12.50 -8.92 -39.15
CA ASP A 283 12.26 -9.78 -40.32
C ASP A 283 11.29 -9.14 -41.34
N GLU A 284 10.69 -7.98 -41.02
CA GLU A 284 9.76 -7.25 -41.89
C GLU A 284 10.44 -6.11 -42.66
N PRO A 285 9.94 -5.74 -43.86
CA PRO A 285 10.42 -4.55 -44.56
C PRO A 285 10.29 -3.28 -43.69
N GLN A 286 11.40 -2.55 -43.51
CA GLN A 286 11.46 -1.35 -42.66
C GLN A 286 10.39 -0.31 -43.01
N LYS A 287 10.04 -0.20 -44.29
CA LYS A 287 9.01 0.69 -44.82
C LYS A 287 7.65 0.48 -44.15
N ASN A 288 7.23 -0.76 -43.90
CA ASN A 288 5.93 -1.05 -43.25
C ASN A 288 5.85 -0.46 -41.84
N THR A 289 6.95 -0.57 -41.09
CA THR A 289 7.08 -0.01 -39.74
C THR A 289 7.04 1.51 -39.79
N ILE A 290 7.80 2.12 -40.70
CA ILE A 290 7.87 3.58 -40.83
C ILE A 290 6.55 4.18 -41.31
N ASP A 291 5.86 3.56 -42.27
CA ASP A 291 4.57 4.05 -42.76
C ASP A 291 3.51 4.04 -41.65
N LYS A 292 3.44 2.97 -40.86
CA LYS A 292 2.57 2.90 -39.66
C LYS A 292 2.94 3.98 -38.65
N PHE A 293 4.23 4.21 -38.40
CA PHE A 293 4.69 5.26 -37.48
C PHE A 293 4.34 6.67 -38.00
N HIS A 294 4.53 6.95 -39.28
CA HIS A 294 4.20 8.24 -39.90
C HIS A 294 2.70 8.53 -39.94
N ASN A 295 1.85 7.50 -39.91
CA ASN A 295 0.41 7.71 -39.72
C ASN A 295 0.08 8.21 -38.30
N ILE A 296 0.86 7.81 -37.30
CA ILE A 296 0.72 8.25 -35.91
C ILE A 296 1.39 9.62 -35.70
N TYR A 297 2.54 9.85 -36.32
CA TYR A 297 3.30 11.10 -36.26
C TYR A 297 3.60 11.68 -37.65
N PRO A 298 2.62 12.33 -38.31
CA PRO A 298 2.81 12.91 -39.64
C PRO A 298 3.93 13.95 -39.71
N GLN A 299 4.23 14.63 -38.61
CA GLN A 299 5.28 15.65 -38.51
C GLN A 299 6.70 15.11 -38.67
N PHE A 300 6.91 13.79 -38.54
CA PHE A 300 8.24 13.17 -38.70
C PHE A 300 8.43 12.55 -40.09
N LYS A 301 7.47 12.74 -41.01
CA LYS A 301 7.63 12.32 -42.40
C LYS A 301 8.81 13.05 -43.03
N THR A 302 9.84 12.29 -43.41
CA THR A 302 10.93 12.80 -44.24
C THR A 302 10.78 12.29 -45.67
N ASN A 303 11.27 13.06 -46.64
CA ASN A 303 11.31 12.65 -48.06
C ASN A 303 12.44 11.65 -48.36
N ASP A 304 13.10 11.14 -47.32
CA ASP A 304 14.31 10.36 -47.50
C ASP A 304 13.97 8.94 -48.00
N THR A 305 14.58 8.53 -49.11
CA THR A 305 14.45 7.19 -49.71
C THR A 305 15.26 6.12 -48.96
N ILE A 306 15.39 6.21 -47.63
CA ILE A 306 16.45 5.52 -46.84
C ILE A 306 16.20 4.01 -46.62
N PHE A 307 15.15 3.42 -47.16
CA PHE A 307 14.79 2.03 -46.85
C PHE A 307 15.53 1.00 -47.73
N ASN A 308 16.86 0.97 -47.66
CA ASN A 308 17.74 -0.04 -48.30
C ASN A 308 18.09 -1.21 -47.36
N ASN A 309 17.27 -1.49 -46.35
CA ASN A 309 17.46 -2.55 -45.33
C ASN A 309 18.68 -2.44 -44.40
N ASP A 310 19.52 -1.41 -44.51
CA ASP A 310 20.57 -1.12 -43.53
C ASP A 310 20.00 -0.59 -42.20
N PHE A 311 20.74 -0.77 -41.10
CA PHE A 311 20.32 -0.29 -39.78
C PHE A 311 20.18 1.25 -39.77
N ASN A 312 19.06 1.73 -39.21
CA ASN A 312 18.79 3.15 -39.05
C ASN A 312 18.07 3.46 -37.73
N TRP A 313 18.54 4.47 -37.00
CA TRP A 313 17.94 4.92 -35.74
C TRP A 313 16.49 5.39 -35.87
N LYS A 314 16.10 6.03 -36.98
CA LYS A 314 14.71 6.43 -37.26
C LYS A 314 13.79 5.20 -37.27
N TRP A 315 14.18 4.16 -38.01
CA TRP A 315 13.45 2.89 -38.04
C TRP A 315 13.47 2.19 -36.70
N TYR A 316 14.63 2.12 -36.04
CA TYR A 316 14.77 1.46 -34.73
C TYR A 316 13.81 2.05 -33.68
N TYR A 317 13.77 3.37 -33.53
CA TYR A 317 12.88 4.01 -32.55
C TYR A 317 11.40 3.98 -32.97
N ALA A 318 11.09 4.00 -34.27
CA ALA A 318 9.75 3.78 -34.78
C ALA A 318 9.25 2.36 -34.47
N MET A 319 10.09 1.35 -34.70
CA MET A 319 9.85 -0.06 -34.37
C MET A 319 9.56 -0.24 -32.87
N GLN A 320 10.42 0.33 -32.03
CA GLN A 320 10.26 0.31 -30.56
C GLN A 320 8.93 0.94 -30.13
N HIS A 321 8.53 2.06 -30.72
CA HIS A 321 7.25 2.67 -30.40
C HIS A 321 6.05 1.80 -30.82
N LEU A 322 6.11 1.20 -32.01
CA LEU A 322 4.99 0.40 -32.50
C LEU A 322 4.76 -0.87 -31.66
N ALA A 323 5.78 -1.42 -30.99
CA ALA A 323 5.59 -2.52 -30.04
C ALA A 323 4.75 -2.11 -28.82
N ASP A 324 4.91 -0.87 -28.32
CA ASP A 324 4.03 -0.32 -27.27
C ASP A 324 2.60 -0.08 -27.80
N VAL A 325 2.46 0.31 -29.07
CA VAL A 325 1.15 0.53 -29.70
C VAL A 325 0.37 -0.78 -29.85
N GLU A 326 1.04 -1.84 -30.30
CA GLU A 326 0.44 -3.17 -30.50
C GLU A 326 -0.02 -3.80 -29.18
N SER A 327 0.76 -3.64 -28.11
CA SER A 327 0.43 -4.14 -26.75
C SER A 327 -0.48 -3.20 -25.94
N MET A 328 -0.87 -2.05 -26.49
CA MET A 328 -1.64 -1.04 -25.74
C MET A 328 -3.00 -1.59 -25.26
N LYS A 329 -3.68 -2.37 -26.10
CA LYS A 329 -5.00 -2.93 -25.77
C LYS A 329 -4.93 -3.88 -24.58
N SER A 330 -3.97 -4.80 -24.57
CA SER A 330 -3.77 -5.76 -23.49
C SER A 330 -3.29 -5.06 -22.21
N SER A 331 -2.42 -4.05 -22.32
CA SER A 331 -1.93 -3.22 -21.20
C SER A 331 -3.07 -2.46 -20.51
N ILE A 332 -3.98 -1.85 -21.27
CA ILE A 332 -5.17 -1.17 -20.73
C ILE A 332 -6.11 -2.19 -20.05
N ALA A 333 -6.35 -3.33 -20.69
CA ALA A 333 -7.18 -4.38 -20.13
C ALA A 333 -6.60 -4.92 -18.80
N TYR A 334 -5.29 -5.17 -18.73
CA TYR A 334 -4.57 -5.54 -17.51
C TYR A 334 -4.78 -4.52 -16.38
N GLN A 335 -4.50 -3.23 -16.63
CA GLN A 335 -4.65 -2.17 -15.61
C GLN A 335 -6.11 -2.04 -15.13
N SER A 336 -7.08 -2.16 -16.04
CA SER A 336 -8.51 -2.11 -15.70
C SER A 336 -8.92 -3.24 -14.74
N LYS A 337 -8.40 -4.46 -14.96
CA LYS A 337 -8.67 -5.62 -14.10
C LYS A 337 -8.02 -5.50 -12.74
N ILE A 338 -6.77 -5.00 -12.67
CA ILE A 338 -6.11 -4.71 -11.40
C ILE A 338 -6.91 -3.68 -10.59
N LYS A 339 -7.40 -2.62 -11.24
CA LYS A 339 -8.26 -1.62 -10.59
C LYS A 339 -9.58 -2.23 -10.10
N ALA A 340 -10.21 -3.11 -10.90
CA ALA A 340 -11.43 -3.80 -10.50
C ALA A 340 -11.22 -4.71 -9.28
N ARG A 341 -10.09 -5.44 -9.22
CA ARG A 341 -9.71 -6.25 -8.05
C ARG A 341 -9.55 -5.38 -6.80
N ASN A 342 -8.87 -4.24 -6.91
CA ASN A 342 -8.70 -3.32 -5.78
C ASN A 342 -10.04 -2.76 -5.28
N ASN A 343 -10.93 -2.36 -6.20
CA ASN A 343 -12.26 -1.87 -5.85
C ASN A 343 -13.12 -2.95 -5.17
N ALA A 344 -13.05 -4.20 -5.64
CA ALA A 344 -13.75 -5.32 -5.01
C ALA A 344 -13.25 -5.57 -3.58
N ALA A 345 -11.94 -5.48 -3.33
CA ALA A 345 -11.36 -5.58 -2.00
C ALA A 345 -11.86 -4.45 -1.08
N LYS A 346 -11.93 -3.20 -1.57
CA LYS A 346 -12.50 -2.07 -0.82
C LYS A 346 -13.97 -2.26 -0.45
N LEU A 347 -14.78 -2.79 -1.38
CA LEU A 347 -16.20 -3.09 -1.12
C LEU A 347 -16.38 -4.11 0.01
N ILE A 348 -15.57 -5.16 0.01
CA ILE A 348 -15.55 -6.16 1.11
C ILE A 348 -15.10 -5.49 2.41
N GLY A 349 -14.12 -4.58 2.32
CA GLY A 349 -13.65 -3.76 3.43
C GLY A 349 -14.79 -3.08 4.21
N TYR A 350 -15.81 -2.53 3.53
CA TYR A 350 -16.93 -1.89 4.22
C TYR A 350 -17.71 -2.80 5.17
N PHE A 351 -17.64 -4.11 5.01
CA PHE A 351 -18.31 -5.07 5.90
C PHE A 351 -17.35 -5.73 6.89
N ILE A 352 -16.05 -5.70 6.61
CA ILE A 352 -15.02 -6.41 7.36
C ILE A 352 -14.00 -5.40 7.94
N PRO A 353 -14.10 -5.05 9.24
CA PRO A 353 -13.30 -4.00 9.87
C PRO A 353 -11.79 -4.12 9.70
N SER A 354 -11.23 -5.35 9.68
CA SER A 354 -9.81 -5.59 9.46
C SER A 354 -9.38 -5.20 8.05
N ILE A 355 -10.15 -5.60 7.02
CA ILE A 355 -9.90 -5.24 5.62
C ILE A 355 -10.11 -3.73 5.42
N HIS A 356 -11.13 -3.14 6.06
CA HIS A 356 -11.35 -1.69 6.06
C HIS A 356 -10.14 -0.92 6.58
N ALA A 357 -9.66 -1.31 7.77
CA ALA A 357 -8.53 -0.68 8.42
C ALA A 357 -7.25 -0.84 7.58
N LEU A 358 -7.00 -2.04 7.04
CA LEU A 358 -5.85 -2.30 6.18
C LEU A 358 -5.88 -1.46 4.91
N THR A 359 -6.97 -1.52 4.15
CA THR A 359 -7.07 -0.86 2.84
C THR A 359 -7.00 0.66 2.94
N LEU A 360 -7.71 1.27 3.90
CA LEU A 360 -7.69 2.71 4.08
C LEU A 360 -6.40 3.22 4.72
N SER A 361 -5.77 2.46 5.62
CA SER A 361 -4.46 2.88 6.17
C SER A 361 -3.38 2.88 5.07
N SER A 362 -3.38 1.88 4.18
CA SER A 362 -2.47 1.87 3.03
C SER A 362 -2.77 3.00 2.03
N GLU A 363 -4.04 3.33 1.78
CA GLU A 363 -4.40 4.44 0.88
C GLU A 363 -4.04 5.83 1.47
N LEU A 364 -4.16 6.00 2.79
CA LEU A 364 -3.69 7.21 3.49
C LEU A 364 -2.16 7.32 3.45
N ALA A 365 -1.46 6.19 3.56
CA ALA A 365 -0.01 6.12 3.51
C ALA A 365 0.58 6.13 2.09
N LEU A 366 -0.27 6.19 1.05
CA LEU A 366 0.12 6.11 -0.37
C LEU A 366 0.93 4.85 -0.69
N SER A 367 0.59 3.75 -0.03
CA SER A 367 1.22 2.44 -0.18
C SER A 367 0.28 1.36 -0.72
N ASP A 368 -0.87 1.78 -1.25
CA ASP A 368 -1.88 0.91 -1.84
C ASP A 368 -1.70 0.71 -3.35
N GLN A 369 -2.51 -0.18 -3.93
CA GLN A 369 -2.50 -0.46 -5.36
C GLN A 369 -2.82 0.77 -6.24
N ASN A 370 -3.60 1.74 -5.75
CA ASN A 370 -3.90 2.93 -6.54
C ASN A 370 -2.66 3.81 -6.71
N ASN A 371 -1.80 3.93 -5.70
CA ASN A 371 -0.52 4.64 -5.83
C ASN A 371 0.35 3.99 -6.93
N ILE A 372 0.43 2.66 -6.96
CA ILE A 372 1.19 1.92 -7.98
C ILE A 372 0.63 2.20 -9.38
N LEU A 373 -0.70 2.12 -9.57
CA LEU A 373 -1.33 2.42 -10.85
C LEU A 373 -1.12 3.88 -11.28
N ALA A 374 -1.19 4.83 -10.34
CA ALA A 374 -0.93 6.24 -10.61
C ALA A 374 0.53 6.48 -11.01
N TYR A 375 1.47 5.80 -10.34
CA TYR A 375 2.88 5.85 -10.67
C TYR A 375 3.18 5.25 -12.04
N GLU A 376 2.57 4.12 -12.41
CA GLU A 376 2.69 3.55 -13.75
C GLU A 376 2.15 4.48 -14.84
N ASN A 377 1.04 5.16 -14.58
CA ASN A 377 0.49 6.14 -15.53
C ASN A 377 1.41 7.35 -15.67
N LYS A 378 1.96 7.86 -14.56
CA LYS A 378 2.96 8.93 -14.60
C LYS A 378 4.22 8.49 -15.35
N LEU A 379 4.64 7.22 -15.22
CA LEU A 379 5.75 6.67 -15.97
C LEU A 379 5.46 6.61 -17.48
N LYS A 380 4.24 6.23 -17.89
CA LYS A 380 3.80 6.29 -19.30
C LYS A 380 3.88 7.71 -19.85
N ASP A 381 3.42 8.69 -19.09
CA ASP A 381 3.50 10.10 -19.48
C ASP A 381 4.93 10.62 -19.53
N PHE A 382 5.75 10.31 -18.53
CA PHE A 382 7.17 10.66 -18.46
C PHE A 382 7.93 10.10 -19.67
N HIS A 383 7.72 8.82 -19.99
CA HIS A 383 8.30 8.17 -21.15
C HIS A 383 7.87 8.82 -22.46
N ARG A 384 6.57 9.10 -22.62
CA ARG A 384 6.04 9.82 -23.80
C ARG A 384 6.70 11.18 -23.95
N GLN A 385 6.84 11.96 -22.88
CA GLN A 385 7.50 13.27 -22.90
C GLN A 385 8.96 13.15 -23.36
N LYS A 386 9.72 12.20 -22.82
CA LYS A 386 11.10 11.94 -23.27
C LYS A 386 11.16 11.57 -24.75
N ARG A 387 10.31 10.65 -25.22
CA ARG A 387 10.25 10.28 -26.64
C ARG A 387 9.97 11.49 -27.53
N LEU A 388 8.93 12.26 -27.23
CA LEU A 388 8.55 13.41 -28.05
C LEU A 388 9.57 14.56 -28.01
N HIS A 389 10.34 14.68 -26.93
CA HIS A 389 11.48 15.60 -26.86
C HIS A 389 12.62 15.18 -27.81
N PHE A 390 12.96 13.88 -27.84
CA PHE A 390 14.11 13.40 -28.61
C PHE A 390 13.81 12.99 -30.05
N TYR A 391 12.56 12.67 -30.40
CA TYR A 391 12.18 12.30 -31.77
C TYR A 391 12.56 13.35 -32.81
N PRO A 392 12.30 14.66 -32.62
CA PRO A 392 12.77 15.67 -33.57
C PRO A 392 14.28 15.60 -33.85
N LEU A 393 15.10 15.35 -32.81
CA LEU A 393 16.56 15.25 -32.94
C LEU A 393 16.99 13.98 -33.67
N ILE A 394 16.35 12.84 -33.36
CA ILE A 394 16.61 11.55 -34.01
C ILE A 394 16.22 11.59 -35.49
N PHE A 395 15.03 12.11 -35.81
CA PHE A 395 14.50 12.12 -37.18
C PHE A 395 15.17 13.19 -38.05
N SER A 396 15.80 14.20 -37.44
CA SER A 396 16.66 15.17 -38.12
C SER A 396 18.14 14.78 -38.15
N ASN A 397 18.50 13.56 -37.70
CA ASN A 397 19.85 13.01 -37.72
C ASN A 397 20.91 13.89 -37.00
N GLN A 398 20.53 14.48 -35.86
CA GLN A 398 21.38 15.39 -35.09
C GLN A 398 22.43 14.64 -34.25
N ASN A 399 23.52 15.33 -33.92
CA ASN A 399 24.52 14.83 -32.97
C ASN A 399 24.10 15.04 -31.52
N SER A 400 24.68 14.25 -30.61
CA SER A 400 24.42 14.30 -29.17
C SER A 400 24.79 15.63 -28.52
N THR A 401 25.70 16.40 -29.13
CA THR A 401 26.19 17.70 -28.65
C THR A 401 25.16 18.83 -28.71
N VAL A 402 24.08 18.66 -29.47
CA VAL A 402 23.00 19.66 -29.61
C VAL A 402 22.10 19.68 -28.37
N GLU A 403 22.02 18.57 -27.62
CA GLU A 403 21.22 18.49 -26.41
C GLU A 403 21.99 19.00 -25.19
N ASN A 404 21.32 19.78 -24.35
CA ASN A 404 21.86 20.15 -23.04
C ASN A 404 21.48 19.09 -22.00
N TRP A 405 22.34 18.08 -21.88
CA TRP A 405 22.12 16.93 -21.01
C TRP A 405 21.95 17.26 -19.51
N ASN A 406 22.44 18.41 -19.06
CA ASN A 406 22.26 18.88 -17.68
C ASN A 406 20.79 19.18 -17.32
N ASN A 407 19.93 19.35 -18.34
CA ASN A 407 18.49 19.53 -18.16
C ASN A 407 17.76 18.23 -17.79
N HIS A 408 18.43 17.08 -17.89
CA HIS A 408 17.82 15.78 -17.63
C HIS A 408 18.21 15.24 -16.26
N LYS A 409 17.54 15.78 -15.23
CA LYS A 409 17.64 15.29 -13.86
C LYS A 409 16.59 14.22 -13.57
N LEU A 410 16.77 13.49 -12.47
CA LEU A 410 15.77 12.54 -11.97
C LEU A 410 14.47 13.29 -11.65
N GLU A 411 13.35 12.76 -12.16
CA GLU A 411 12.02 13.32 -11.89
C GLU A 411 11.37 12.60 -10.70
N LYS A 412 10.59 13.35 -9.91
CA LYS A 412 9.87 12.80 -8.75
C LYS A 412 8.37 12.80 -8.99
N PHE A 413 7.73 11.71 -8.61
CA PHE A 413 6.29 11.55 -8.56
C PHE A 413 5.82 11.58 -7.11
N LYS A 414 4.87 12.49 -6.82
CA LYS A 414 4.17 12.58 -5.53
C LYS A 414 2.69 12.34 -5.76
N ALA A 415 2.17 11.27 -5.18
CA ALA A 415 0.72 11.03 -5.16
C ALA A 415 0.04 11.83 -4.04
N GLN A 416 -1.28 11.90 -4.10
CA GLN A 416 -2.13 12.47 -3.06
C GLN A 416 -3.22 11.49 -2.68
N SER A 417 -3.60 11.47 -1.39
CA SER A 417 -4.65 10.60 -0.89
C SER A 417 -5.99 11.29 -0.98
N ASN A 418 -6.99 10.60 -1.54
CA ASN A 418 -8.35 11.11 -1.74
C ASN A 418 -9.37 10.49 -0.78
N VAL A 419 -8.92 9.88 0.33
CA VAL A 419 -9.80 9.25 1.30
C VAL A 419 -10.76 10.28 1.91
N SER A 420 -12.05 9.99 1.83
CA SER A 420 -13.10 10.79 2.45
C SER A 420 -13.31 10.36 3.90
N ILE A 421 -13.62 11.32 4.78
CA ILE A 421 -13.89 11.03 6.19
C ILE A 421 -15.13 10.14 6.35
N ILE A 422 -16.13 10.30 5.48
CA ILE A 422 -17.37 9.53 5.51
C ILE A 422 -17.09 8.06 5.19
N GLN A 423 -16.34 7.80 4.11
CA GLN A 423 -15.91 6.45 3.74
C GLN A 423 -15.15 5.77 4.86
N LEU A 424 -14.30 6.52 5.58
CA LEU A 424 -13.50 6.02 6.68
C LEU A 424 -14.34 5.68 7.92
N VAL A 425 -15.21 6.60 8.34
CA VAL A 425 -15.91 6.53 9.63
C VAL A 425 -17.17 5.68 9.56
N LEU A 426 -17.98 5.86 8.51
CA LEU A 426 -19.35 5.34 8.47
C LEU A 426 -19.43 3.81 8.66
N PRO A 427 -18.62 2.99 7.96
CA PRO A 427 -18.70 1.52 8.10
C PRO A 427 -18.37 1.05 9.53
N LEU A 428 -17.29 1.58 10.13
CA LEU A 428 -16.89 1.23 11.49
C LEU A 428 -17.93 1.71 12.50
N LEU A 429 -18.44 2.94 12.35
CA LEU A 429 -19.42 3.51 13.27
C LEU A 429 -20.73 2.72 13.28
N LEU A 430 -21.20 2.26 12.12
CA LEU A 430 -22.40 1.40 12.04
C LEU A 430 -22.18 0.06 12.76
N ILE A 431 -21.05 -0.61 12.53
CA ILE A 431 -20.76 -1.89 13.19
C ILE A 431 -20.61 -1.70 14.71
N ILE A 432 -19.88 -0.66 15.14
CA ILE A 432 -19.68 -0.32 16.56
C ILE A 432 -21.03 -0.06 17.23
N THR A 433 -21.88 0.77 16.64
CA THR A 433 -23.18 1.12 17.22
C THR A 433 -24.09 -0.11 17.35
N ILE A 434 -24.14 -0.98 16.34
CA ILE A 434 -24.89 -2.25 16.40
C ILE A 434 -24.39 -3.13 17.55
N LEU A 435 -23.08 -3.36 17.66
CA LEU A 435 -22.48 -4.16 18.74
C LEU A 435 -22.80 -3.57 20.13
N LEU A 436 -22.71 -2.25 20.28
CA LEU A 436 -23.01 -1.55 21.53
C LEU A 436 -24.49 -1.63 21.91
N ILE A 437 -25.41 -1.47 20.96
CA ILE A 437 -26.86 -1.56 21.20
C ILE A 437 -27.23 -2.97 21.65
N ILE A 438 -26.74 -4.01 20.94
CA ILE A 438 -27.05 -5.40 21.29
C ILE A 438 -26.43 -5.77 22.64
N SER A 439 -25.16 -5.41 22.87
CA SER A 439 -24.50 -5.71 24.15
C SER A 439 -25.17 -5.00 25.33
N HIS A 440 -25.64 -3.77 25.15
CA HIS A 440 -26.39 -3.02 26.15
C HIS A 440 -27.69 -3.74 26.53
N LYS A 441 -28.49 -4.17 25.54
CA LYS A 441 -29.75 -4.89 25.79
C LYS A 441 -29.51 -6.19 26.56
N LYS A 442 -28.43 -6.92 26.26
CA LYS A 442 -28.07 -8.17 26.95
C LYS A 442 -27.61 -7.93 28.39
N LEU A 443 -26.72 -6.97 28.63
CA LEU A 443 -26.25 -6.65 29.98
C LEU A 443 -27.36 -6.09 30.88
N LYS A 444 -28.32 -5.36 30.33
CA LYS A 444 -29.48 -4.87 31.10
C LYS A 444 -30.33 -6.03 31.64
N LYS A 445 -30.36 -7.20 31.00
CA LYS A 445 -31.07 -8.39 31.50
C LYS A 445 -30.35 -9.09 32.67
N LEU A 446 -29.10 -8.72 32.96
CA LEU A 446 -28.30 -9.27 34.06
C LEU A 446 -28.30 -8.38 35.31
N CYS A 447 -28.80 -7.14 35.19
CA CYS A 447 -29.13 -6.25 36.29
C CYS A 447 -30.59 -6.49 36.66
#